data_AF-A0A8H8JNH9-F1
#
_entry.id   AF-A0A8H8JNH9-F1
#
_cell.length_a   1.000
_cell.length_b   1.000
_cell.length_c   1.000
_cell.angle_alpha   90.00
_cell.angle_beta   90.00
_cell.angle_gamma   90.00
#
_symmetry.space_group_name_H-M   'P 1'
#
loop_
_entity.id
_entity.type
_entity.pdbx_description
1 polymer ?
#
loop_
_entity_poly.entity_id
_entity_poly.type
_entity_poly.pdbx_seq_one_letter_code
_entity_poly.pdbx_strand_id
1 'polypeptide(L)'
;MTEQEIDGIAQSFVDAVERCKKIGFNFIDIHGAHGYLIHSFYSPLSNNRTDEYGGSLKNRLRLPLRIARTEFGRKLGEAKDPDRPGYQVPFAERVKKDVPDVVVGSVGLITSPQQAEKILQDGQADVVFLARELLRHGDFPIYAAQELGVVVKPANQYERAWTRMMQPRST
;
A
#
# COMPACT_ATOMS: atom_id res chain seq x y z
N MET A 1 -15.58 -8.06 -21.60
CA MET A 1 -15.59 -6.67 -21.12
C MET A 1 -16.05 -5.74 -22.23
N THR A 2 -17.36 -5.68 -22.42
CA THR A 2 -18.05 -4.62 -23.16
C THR A 2 -18.01 -3.32 -22.34
N GLU A 3 -18.41 -2.20 -22.94
CA GLU A 3 -18.49 -0.92 -22.23
C GLU A 3 -19.50 -0.97 -21.07
N GLN A 4 -20.66 -1.59 -21.26
CA GLN A 4 -21.66 -1.79 -20.20
C GLN A 4 -21.12 -2.62 -19.02
N GLU A 5 -20.31 -3.65 -19.30
CA GLU A 5 -19.66 -4.43 -18.23
C GLU A 5 -18.64 -3.56 -17.47
N ILE A 6 -17.91 -2.68 -18.18
CA ILE A 6 -16.98 -1.74 -17.55
C ILE A 6 -17.72 -0.74 -16.66
N ASP A 7 -18.87 -0.22 -17.12
CA ASP A 7 -19.74 0.67 -16.34
C ASP A 7 -20.25 -0.01 -15.06
N GLY A 8 -20.76 -1.24 -15.19
CA GLY A 8 -21.24 -2.02 -14.06
C GLY A 8 -20.15 -2.31 -13.02
N ILE A 9 -18.92 -2.57 -13.47
CA ILE A 9 -17.78 -2.72 -12.55
C ILE A 9 -17.45 -1.41 -11.86
N ALA A 10 -17.38 -0.30 -12.59
CA ALA A 10 -17.10 1.01 -11.98
C ALA A 10 -18.15 1.35 -10.92
N GLN A 11 -19.43 1.07 -11.18
CA GLN A 11 -20.51 1.22 -10.20
C GLN A 11 -20.32 0.30 -8.98
N SER A 12 -19.88 -0.94 -9.19
CA SER A 12 -19.63 -1.89 -8.09
C SER A 12 -18.57 -1.39 -7.11
N PHE A 13 -17.54 -0.65 -7.58
CA PHE A 13 -16.57 0.01 -6.69
C PHE A 13 -17.23 1.11 -5.86
N VAL A 14 -18.07 1.95 -6.48
CA VAL A 14 -18.82 3.00 -5.76
C VAL A 14 -19.72 2.40 -4.69
N ASP A 15 -20.49 1.36 -5.03
CA ASP A 15 -21.37 0.69 -4.08
C ASP A 15 -20.58 0.06 -2.91
N ALA A 16 -19.39 -0.47 -3.17
CA ALA A 16 -18.52 -1.01 -2.12
C ALA A 16 -18.00 0.08 -1.19
N VAL A 17 -17.58 1.24 -1.73
CA VAL A 17 -17.15 2.40 -0.94
C VAL A 17 -18.27 2.88 -0.01
N GLU A 18 -19.50 3.00 -0.52
CA GLU A 18 -20.65 3.43 0.30
C GLU A 18 -20.98 2.41 1.42
N ARG A 19 -20.83 1.12 1.16
CA ARG A 19 -20.95 0.08 2.20
C ARG A 19 -19.86 0.22 3.26
N CYS A 20 -18.61 0.44 2.85
CA CYS A 20 -17.47 0.66 3.76
C CYS A 20 -17.67 1.90 4.63
N LYS A 21 -18.15 3.01 4.06
CA LYS A 21 -18.51 4.23 4.81
C LYS A 21 -19.60 3.95 5.84
N LYS A 22 -20.67 3.26 5.45
CA LYS A 22 -21.81 2.94 6.34
C LYS A 22 -21.41 2.14 7.58
N ILE A 23 -20.41 1.28 7.47
CA ILE A 23 -19.93 0.43 8.58
C ILE A 23 -18.69 0.99 9.28
N GLY A 24 -18.26 2.21 8.92
CA GLY A 24 -17.25 2.97 9.66
C GLY A 24 -15.79 2.69 9.31
N PHE A 25 -15.48 2.17 8.11
CA PHE A 25 -14.08 2.07 7.66
C PHE A 25 -13.45 3.46 7.53
N ASN A 26 -12.25 3.63 8.09
CA ASN A 26 -11.49 4.90 8.01
C ASN A 26 -10.57 4.99 6.79
N PHE A 27 -10.33 3.86 6.11
CA PHE A 27 -9.41 3.78 4.98
C PHE A 27 -9.94 2.77 3.95
N ILE A 28 -9.72 3.08 2.67
CA ILE A 28 -10.07 2.23 1.53
C ILE A 28 -8.83 2.17 0.63
N ASP A 29 -8.43 0.96 0.27
CA ASP A 29 -7.38 0.72 -0.73
C ASP A 29 -8.02 0.17 -2.03
N ILE A 30 -7.75 0.82 -3.15
CA ILE A 30 -8.20 0.37 -4.47
C ILE A 30 -7.14 -0.56 -5.02
N HIS A 31 -7.47 -1.86 -5.11
CA HIS A 31 -6.48 -2.83 -5.56
C HIS A 31 -6.16 -2.71 -7.06
N GLY A 32 -5.14 -1.90 -7.35
CA GLY A 32 -4.65 -1.59 -8.68
C GLY A 32 -3.50 -2.45 -9.20
N ALA A 33 -3.12 -3.53 -8.53
CA ALA A 33 -1.83 -4.21 -8.74
C ALA A 33 -1.97 -5.73 -8.96
N HIS A 34 -0.85 -6.46 -8.93
CA HIS A 34 -0.75 -7.92 -8.90
C HIS A 34 -1.45 -8.72 -10.03
N GLY A 35 -1.84 -8.04 -11.11
CA GLY A 35 -2.37 -8.70 -12.32
C GLY A 35 -3.88 -8.85 -12.30
N TYR A 36 -4.54 -8.37 -11.25
CA TYR A 36 -5.99 -8.28 -11.18
C TYR A 36 -6.53 -7.21 -12.14
N LEU A 37 -7.85 -7.03 -12.12
CA LEU A 37 -8.59 -6.28 -13.13
C LEU A 37 -8.00 -4.90 -13.47
N ILE A 38 -7.73 -4.05 -12.49
CA ILE A 38 -7.22 -2.71 -12.77
C ILE A 38 -5.81 -2.78 -13.39
N HIS A 39 -4.95 -3.68 -12.88
CA HIS A 39 -3.63 -3.93 -13.47
C HIS A 39 -3.75 -4.46 -14.90
N SER A 40 -4.67 -5.40 -15.14
CA SER A 40 -4.84 -5.99 -16.46
C SER A 40 -5.30 -4.99 -17.52
N PHE A 41 -5.92 -3.86 -17.12
CA PHE A 41 -6.22 -2.77 -18.04
C PHE A 41 -5.00 -1.90 -18.38
N TYR A 42 -4.15 -1.53 -17.40
CA TYR A 42 -3.02 -0.64 -17.69
C TYR A 42 -1.76 -1.35 -18.19
N SER A 43 -1.64 -2.67 -17.99
CA SER A 43 -0.50 -3.45 -18.50
C SER A 43 -0.67 -3.78 -19.99
N PRO A 44 0.37 -3.60 -20.82
CA PRO A 44 0.28 -3.93 -22.25
C PRO A 44 0.33 -5.43 -22.49
N LEU A 45 0.77 -6.20 -21.49
CA LEU A 45 0.93 -7.65 -21.59
C LEU A 45 -0.44 -8.36 -21.62
N SER A 46 -1.44 -7.77 -20.98
CA SER A 46 -2.79 -8.33 -20.86
C SER A 46 -3.84 -7.54 -21.64
N ASN A 47 -3.68 -6.22 -21.79
CA ASN A 47 -4.64 -5.41 -22.54
C ASN A 47 -4.27 -5.27 -24.02
N ASN A 48 -4.78 -6.20 -24.83
CA ASN A 48 -4.68 -6.19 -26.28
C ASN A 48 -5.90 -5.55 -26.98
N ARG A 49 -6.71 -4.76 -26.26
CA ARG A 49 -7.89 -4.11 -26.85
C ARG A 49 -7.47 -3.06 -27.87
N THR A 50 -8.28 -2.90 -28.90
CA THR A 50 -8.12 -1.90 -29.97
C THR A 50 -9.06 -0.72 -29.81
N ASP A 51 -9.94 -0.77 -28.82
CA ASP A 51 -10.90 0.28 -28.53
C ASP A 51 -10.32 1.36 -27.62
N GLU A 52 -11.22 2.18 -27.10
CA GLU A 52 -10.91 3.32 -26.28
C GLU A 52 -10.26 2.95 -24.92
N TYR A 53 -10.33 1.69 -24.49
CA TYR A 53 -9.71 1.21 -23.26
C TYR A 53 -8.37 0.49 -23.50
N GLY A 54 -7.87 0.43 -24.74
CA GLY A 54 -6.63 -0.29 -25.11
C GLY A 54 -5.64 0.50 -25.97
N GLY A 55 -4.51 -0.15 -26.29
CA GLY A 55 -3.43 0.45 -27.09
C GLY A 55 -2.60 1.47 -26.30
N SER A 56 -2.90 2.77 -26.49
CA SER A 56 -2.10 3.85 -25.89
C SER A 56 -2.12 3.80 -24.35
N LEU A 57 -1.08 4.34 -23.70
CA LEU A 57 -1.05 4.46 -22.23
C LEU A 57 -2.27 5.24 -21.71
N LYS A 58 -2.68 6.30 -22.41
CA LYS A 58 -3.85 7.12 -22.05
C LYS A 58 -5.11 6.27 -22.00
N ASN A 59 -5.35 5.46 -23.03
CA ASN A 59 -6.52 4.58 -23.13
C ASN A 59 -6.49 3.49 -22.06
N ARG A 60 -5.35 2.82 -21.91
CA ARG A 60 -5.13 1.75 -20.93
C ARG A 60 -5.29 2.23 -19.48
N LEU A 61 -5.05 3.51 -19.20
CA LEU A 61 -5.31 4.12 -17.90
C LEU A 61 -6.77 4.57 -17.69
N ARG A 62 -7.64 4.58 -18.70
CA ARG A 62 -9.00 5.14 -18.55
C ARG A 62 -9.81 4.50 -17.43
N LEU A 63 -9.91 3.17 -17.40
CA LEU A 63 -10.64 2.48 -16.33
C LEU A 63 -9.99 2.69 -14.94
N PRO A 64 -8.68 2.46 -14.75
CA PRO A 64 -8.01 2.76 -13.48
C PRO A 64 -8.30 4.17 -12.96
N LEU A 65 -8.25 5.16 -13.86
CA LEU A 65 -8.49 6.55 -13.53
C LEU A 65 -9.95 6.89 -13.29
N ARG A 66 -10.86 6.18 -13.95
CA ARG A 66 -12.29 6.32 -13.68
C ARG A 66 -12.58 5.86 -12.26
N ILE A 67 -12.12 4.67 -11.89
CA ILE A 67 -12.29 4.09 -10.54
C ILE A 67 -11.59 4.97 -9.49
N ALA A 68 -10.37 5.41 -9.74
CA ALA A 68 -9.62 6.29 -8.85
C ALA A 68 -10.08 7.76 -8.88
N ARG A 69 -10.91 8.21 -9.81
CA ARG A 69 -11.48 9.58 -9.77
C ARG A 69 -12.82 9.60 -9.06
N THR A 70 -13.50 8.47 -9.00
CA THR A 70 -14.62 8.29 -8.08
C THR A 70 -14.21 8.41 -6.62
N GLU A 71 -12.91 8.31 -6.28
CA GLU A 71 -12.24 9.01 -5.16
C GLU A 71 -10.70 8.75 -5.29
N PHE A 72 -9.92 9.81 -5.59
CA PHE A 72 -8.44 9.96 -5.63
C PHE A 72 -7.43 8.93 -6.26
N GLY A 73 -6.49 9.48 -7.06
CA GLY A 73 -5.02 9.17 -7.05
C GLY A 73 -4.41 8.11 -7.99
N ARG A 74 -3.23 8.33 -8.63
CA ARG A 74 -2.66 7.53 -9.76
C ARG A 74 -1.37 6.72 -9.47
N LYS A 75 -1.30 5.55 -10.14
CA LYS A 75 -0.20 4.68 -10.68
C LYS A 75 1.09 4.38 -9.85
N LEU A 76 1.36 3.09 -9.69
CA LEU A 76 2.61 2.48 -9.20
C LEU A 76 3.37 1.74 -10.32
N GLY A 77 4.70 1.63 -10.20
CA GLY A 77 5.58 0.89 -11.12
C GLY A 77 5.67 -0.61 -10.79
N GLU A 78 6.23 -1.39 -11.72
CA GLU A 78 6.43 -2.84 -11.56
C GLU A 78 7.78 -3.15 -10.90
N ALA A 79 7.79 -4.14 -10.01
CA ALA A 79 8.97 -4.50 -9.25
C ALA A 79 9.95 -5.42 -10.00
N LYS A 80 11.25 -5.18 -9.81
CA LYS A 80 12.34 -6.06 -10.27
C LYS A 80 12.99 -6.76 -9.08
N ASP A 81 13.19 -8.07 -9.20
CA ASP A 81 13.86 -8.96 -8.24
C ASP A 81 13.10 -9.13 -6.89
N PRO A 82 12.17 -10.10 -6.78
CA PRO A 82 11.25 -10.21 -5.64
C PRO A 82 11.89 -10.75 -4.36
N ASP A 83 13.13 -11.24 -4.41
CA ASP A 83 13.70 -12.07 -3.34
C ASP A 83 14.69 -11.30 -2.44
N ARG A 84 14.93 -10.02 -2.69
CA ARG A 84 15.78 -9.18 -1.84
C ARG A 84 14.98 -8.33 -0.84
N PRO A 85 15.49 -8.10 0.39
CA PRO A 85 14.86 -7.18 1.34
C PRO A 85 14.60 -5.81 0.75
N GLY A 86 13.39 -5.27 0.93
CA GLY A 86 13.03 -3.93 0.48
C GLY A 86 13.05 -3.76 -1.04
N TYR A 87 12.88 -4.82 -1.83
CA TYR A 87 13.03 -4.74 -3.30
C TYR A 87 12.12 -3.73 -3.99
N GLN A 88 10.98 -3.37 -3.37
CA GLN A 88 10.05 -2.37 -3.90
C GLN A 88 10.24 -0.96 -3.32
N VAL A 89 11.12 -0.78 -2.33
CA VAL A 89 11.44 0.54 -1.74
C VAL A 89 11.88 1.55 -2.80
N PRO A 90 12.73 1.20 -3.79
CA PRO A 90 13.11 2.15 -4.83
C PRO A 90 11.95 2.68 -5.69
N PHE A 91 10.84 1.93 -5.83
CA PHE A 91 9.67 2.43 -6.56
C PHE A 91 8.89 3.45 -5.73
N ALA A 92 8.71 3.19 -4.44
CA ALA A 92 8.10 4.15 -3.51
C ALA A 92 8.91 5.45 -3.47
N GLU A 93 10.24 5.34 -3.34
CA GLU A 93 11.14 6.48 -3.33
C GLU A 93 11.06 7.26 -4.64
N ARG A 94 10.99 6.56 -5.79
CA ARG A 94 10.85 7.22 -7.09
C ARG A 94 9.53 7.99 -7.19
N VAL A 95 8.42 7.40 -6.75
CA VAL A 95 7.11 8.07 -6.76
C VAL A 95 7.12 9.31 -5.87
N LYS A 96 7.69 9.23 -4.65
CA LYS A 96 7.83 10.41 -3.78
C LYS A 96 8.65 11.53 -4.43
N LYS A 97 9.74 11.19 -5.12
CA LYS A 97 10.56 12.19 -5.83
C LYS A 97 9.83 12.83 -7.00
N ASP A 98 9.04 12.05 -7.74
CA ASP A 98 8.30 12.54 -8.90
C ASP A 98 7.01 13.29 -8.51
N VAL A 99 6.41 12.96 -7.36
CA VAL A 99 5.13 13.51 -6.87
C VAL A 99 5.16 13.72 -5.35
N PRO A 100 5.83 14.77 -4.86
CA PRO A 100 6.13 14.95 -3.43
C PRO A 100 4.90 15.21 -2.54
N ASP A 101 3.80 15.67 -3.13
CA ASP A 101 2.57 16.00 -2.38
C ASP A 101 1.69 14.77 -2.07
N VAL A 102 2.08 13.59 -2.55
CA VAL A 102 1.33 12.34 -2.33
C VAL A 102 2.00 11.52 -1.24
N VAL A 103 1.20 11.05 -0.28
CA VAL A 103 1.64 10.08 0.73
C VAL A 103 1.90 8.74 0.05
N VAL A 104 3.12 8.21 0.18
CA VAL A 104 3.52 6.96 -0.48
C VAL A 104 3.86 5.88 0.55
N GLY A 105 3.21 4.73 0.39
CA GLY A 105 3.53 3.51 1.14
C GLY A 105 4.60 2.67 0.46
N SER A 106 5.42 1.96 1.24
CA SER A 106 6.30 0.91 0.74
C SER A 106 6.00 -0.46 1.36
N VAL A 107 6.19 -1.50 0.54
CA VAL A 107 5.96 -2.92 0.82
C VAL A 107 7.17 -3.73 0.33
N GLY A 108 7.28 -4.99 0.75
CA GLY A 108 8.13 -5.98 0.07
C GLY A 108 9.36 -6.35 0.89
N LEU A 109 9.27 -7.51 1.56
CA LEU A 109 10.35 -8.06 2.39
C LEU A 109 10.95 -7.03 3.35
N ILE A 110 10.08 -6.28 4.02
CA ILE A 110 10.44 -5.45 5.17
C ILE A 110 10.14 -6.28 6.41
N THR A 111 11.20 -6.66 7.14
CA THR A 111 11.09 -7.65 8.23
C THR A 111 11.80 -7.25 9.50
N SER A 112 12.53 -6.13 9.54
CA SER A 112 13.16 -5.64 10.78
C SER A 112 12.73 -4.22 11.14
N PRO A 113 12.72 -3.89 12.44
CA PRO A 113 12.45 -2.52 12.90
C PRO A 113 13.42 -1.50 12.31
N GLN A 114 14.71 -1.83 12.26
CA GLN A 114 15.75 -0.92 11.73
C GLN A 114 15.59 -0.68 10.24
N GLN A 115 15.15 -1.70 9.47
CA GLN A 115 14.86 -1.54 8.05
C GLN A 115 13.66 -0.61 7.85
N ALA A 116 12.57 -0.82 8.61
CA ALA A 116 11.39 0.05 8.54
C ALA A 116 11.73 1.50 8.92
N GLU A 117 12.46 1.71 10.01
CA GLU A 117 12.91 3.03 10.45
C GLU A 117 13.77 3.71 9.40
N LYS A 118 14.74 3.01 8.82
CA LYS A 118 15.62 3.57 7.79
C LYS A 118 14.84 4.04 6.56
N ILE A 119 13.85 3.26 6.11
CA ILE A 119 12.99 3.64 4.96
C ILE A 119 12.28 4.97 5.22
N LEU A 120 11.81 5.18 6.46
CA LEU A 120 11.12 6.41 6.86
C LEU A 120 12.10 7.58 7.01
N GLN A 121 13.22 7.39 7.71
CA GLN A 121 14.24 8.43 7.95
C GLN A 121 14.90 8.92 6.66
N ASP A 122 15.13 8.01 5.71
CA ASP A 122 15.68 8.35 4.39
C ASP A 122 14.64 9.03 3.47
N GLY A 123 13.38 9.17 3.90
CA GLY A 123 12.30 9.75 3.12
C GLY A 123 11.85 8.91 1.92
N GLN A 124 12.19 7.61 1.91
CA GLN A 124 11.87 6.70 0.80
C GLN A 124 10.38 6.33 0.75
N ALA A 125 9.68 6.42 1.87
CA ALA A 125 8.24 6.26 1.99
C ALA A 125 7.71 7.09 3.18
N ASP A 126 6.40 7.32 3.23
CA ASP A 126 5.68 7.89 4.37
C ASP A 126 5.09 6.81 5.29
N VAL A 127 4.81 5.63 4.72
CA VAL A 127 4.19 4.51 5.43
C VAL A 127 4.91 3.22 5.06
N VAL A 128 5.16 2.37 6.05
CA VAL A 128 5.69 1.01 5.86
C VAL A 128 4.57 0.00 6.04
N PHE A 129 4.32 -0.81 5.02
CA PHE A 129 3.34 -1.88 5.04
C PHE A 129 4.03 -3.23 5.25
N LEU A 130 3.52 -3.98 6.22
CA LEU A 130 4.01 -5.30 6.59
C LEU A 130 2.95 -6.34 6.24
N ALA A 131 3.39 -7.50 5.75
CA ALA A 131 2.51 -8.61 5.41
C ALA A 131 2.93 -9.88 6.16
N ARG A 132 3.76 -10.72 5.54
CA ARG A 132 4.26 -11.98 6.12
C ARG A 132 4.91 -11.80 7.50
N GLU A 133 5.51 -10.65 7.76
CA GLU A 133 6.10 -10.38 9.05
C GLU A 133 5.07 -10.27 10.17
N LEU A 134 3.92 -9.62 9.93
CA LEU A 134 2.82 -9.58 10.90
C LEU A 134 2.15 -10.94 11.11
N LEU A 135 2.26 -11.86 10.14
CA LEU A 135 1.79 -13.25 10.33
C LEU A 135 2.72 -14.07 11.22
N ARG A 136 4.01 -13.76 11.25
CA ARG A 136 5.00 -14.43 12.12
C ARG A 136 5.07 -13.79 13.51
N HIS A 137 4.99 -12.47 13.53
CA HIS A 137 5.13 -11.62 14.71
C HIS A 137 3.93 -10.66 14.78
N GLY A 138 2.80 -11.14 15.32
CA GLY A 138 1.58 -10.33 15.44
C GLY A 138 1.75 -9.11 16.35
N ASP A 139 2.76 -9.14 17.21
CA ASP A 139 3.21 -8.08 18.11
C ASP A 139 4.35 -7.22 17.52
N PHE A 140 4.65 -7.35 16.21
CA PHE A 140 5.73 -6.63 15.54
C PHE A 140 5.79 -5.13 15.90
N PRO A 141 4.69 -4.36 15.95
CA PRO A 141 4.76 -2.94 16.31
C PRO A 141 5.37 -2.69 17.71
N ILE A 142 5.02 -3.53 18.70
CA ILE A 142 5.55 -3.37 20.06
C ILE A 142 7.00 -3.87 20.12
N TYR A 143 7.30 -4.99 19.45
CA TYR A 143 8.68 -5.46 19.27
C TYR A 143 9.57 -4.39 18.61
N ALA A 144 9.09 -3.74 17.56
CA ALA A 144 9.82 -2.69 16.85
C ALA A 144 10.08 -1.49 17.75
N ALA A 145 9.09 -1.06 18.53
CA ALA A 145 9.27 -0.01 19.52
C ALA A 145 10.34 -0.39 20.55
N GLN A 146 10.40 -1.65 21.00
CA GLN A 146 11.44 -2.12 21.93
C GLN A 146 12.85 -2.03 21.34
N GLU A 147 13.00 -2.53 20.11
CA GLU A 147 14.27 -2.56 19.40
C GLU A 147 14.80 -1.16 19.12
N LEU A 148 13.90 -0.25 18.73
CA LEU A 148 14.20 1.16 18.43
C LEU A 148 14.26 2.05 19.67
N GLY A 149 13.92 1.54 20.86
CA GLY A 149 13.92 2.30 22.12
C GLY A 149 12.80 3.35 22.22
N VAL A 150 11.71 3.17 21.47
CA VAL A 150 10.54 4.05 21.49
C VAL A 150 9.57 3.60 22.58
N VAL A 151 9.17 4.53 23.44
CA VAL A 151 8.17 4.26 24.48
C VAL A 151 6.78 4.25 23.86
N VAL A 152 6.05 3.14 24.02
CA VAL A 152 4.66 2.99 23.57
C VAL A 152 3.83 2.37 24.68
N LYS A 153 2.57 2.81 24.79
CA LYS A 153 1.64 2.19 25.74
C LYS A 153 1.05 0.92 25.12
N PRO A 154 1.30 -0.28 25.67
CA PRO A 154 0.60 -1.49 25.23
C PRO A 154 -0.88 -1.41 25.64
N ALA A 155 -1.70 -2.36 25.16
CA ALA A 155 -3.04 -2.53 25.71
C ALA A 155 -2.96 -2.74 27.23
N ASN A 156 -3.92 -2.19 27.99
CA ASN A 156 -3.89 -2.22 29.46
C ASN A 156 -3.64 -3.63 30.04
N GLN A 157 -4.20 -4.66 29.39
CA GLN A 157 -4.07 -6.07 29.76
C GLN A 157 -2.64 -6.61 29.65
N TYR A 158 -1.80 -5.99 28.83
CA TYR A 158 -0.44 -6.41 28.52
C TYR A 158 0.64 -5.56 29.20
N GLU A 159 0.28 -4.52 29.95
CA GLU A 159 1.23 -3.64 30.64
C GLU A 159 2.24 -4.42 31.51
N ARG A 160 1.79 -5.48 32.18
CA ARG A 160 2.66 -6.33 33.02
C ARG A 160 3.61 -7.22 32.23
N ALA A 161 3.25 -7.58 30.99
CA ALA A 161 4.12 -8.37 30.13
C ALA A 161 5.16 -7.49 29.41
N TRP A 162 4.85 -6.21 29.21
CA TRP A 162 5.65 -5.28 28.41
C TRP A 162 6.09 -4.05 29.21
N THR A 163 6.52 -4.25 30.45
CA THR A 163 6.89 -3.14 31.36
C THR A 163 8.04 -2.28 30.84
N ARG A 164 8.98 -2.89 30.12
CA ARG A 164 10.13 -2.21 29.49
C ARG A 164 9.72 -1.22 28.40
N MET A 165 8.52 -1.37 27.84
CA MET A 165 7.99 -0.47 26.80
C MET A 165 7.41 0.83 27.33
N MET A 166 7.19 0.89 28.65
CA MET A 166 6.63 2.06 29.32
C MET A 166 7.70 2.95 29.97
N GLN A 167 8.98 2.61 29.80
CA GLN A 167 10.11 3.38 30.31
C GLN A 167 11.13 3.59 29.18
N PRO A 168 11.73 4.78 29.06
CA PRO A 168 12.82 5.00 28.11
C PRO A 168 13.97 4.02 28.36
N ARG A 169 14.67 3.61 27.30
CA ARG A 169 15.87 2.79 27.43
C ARG A 169 16.92 3.61 28.19
N SER A 170 17.36 3.14 29.35
CA SER A 170 18.51 3.74 30.05
C SER A 170 19.74 3.65 29.14
N THR A 171 20.32 4.80 28.80
CA THR A 171 21.58 4.92 28.05
C THR A 171 22.75 4.30 28.80
#